data_AF-A0A550HBU3-F1
#
_entry.id   AF-A0A550HBU3-F1
#
_cell.length_a   1.000
_cell.length_b   1.000
_cell.length_c   1.000
_cell.angle_alpha   90.00
_cell.angle_beta   90.00
_cell.angle_gamma   90.00
#
_symmetry.space_group_name_H-M   'P 1'
#
loop_
_entity.id
_entity.type
_entity.pdbx_description
1 polymer ?
#
loop_
_entity_poly.entity_id
_entity_poly.type
_entity_poly.pdbx_seq_one_letter_code
_entity_poly.pdbx_strand_id
1 'polypeptide(L)'
;MIVATGRRLSAWAAARGGLAARLGGDEFGVALLLPRAAAVREVLALGELLAQPVRHDGQLLRDIEGQILHPAVSIGIARVSDLPDAAGASRILRGADTAMYQVKTGQQPLGYVATRQDAYAPAVHGRRPGRPGTHLPAA
;
A
#
# COMPACT_ATOMS: atom_id res chain seq x y z
N MET A 1 -16.33 -2.79 0.24
CA MET A 1 -14.94 -2.65 -0.25
C MET A 1 -13.90 -3.05 0.79
N ILE A 2 -13.75 -2.31 1.90
CA ILE A 2 -12.71 -2.55 2.94
C ILE A 2 -12.64 -4.01 3.41
N VAL A 3 -13.79 -4.62 3.77
CA VAL A 3 -13.83 -6.02 4.22
C VAL A 3 -13.33 -7.00 3.14
N ALA A 4 -13.70 -6.77 1.88
CA ALA A 4 -13.29 -7.63 0.77
C ALA A 4 -11.78 -7.51 0.50
N THR A 5 -11.26 -6.28 0.47
CA THR A 5 -9.82 -6.00 0.34
C THR A 5 -9.04 -6.66 1.48
N GLY A 6 -9.47 -6.46 2.73
CA GLY A 6 -8.83 -7.06 3.90
C GLY A 6 -8.82 -8.59 3.87
N ARG A 7 -9.93 -9.23 3.47
CA ARG A 7 -10.01 -10.68 3.31
C ARG A 7 -9.06 -11.22 2.24
N ARG A 8 -9.03 -10.60 1.06
CA ARG A 8 -8.13 -10.99 -0.04
C ARG A 8 -6.67 -10.82 0.36
N LEU A 9 -6.33 -9.67 0.95
CA LEU A 9 -4.97 -9.36 1.38
C LEU A 9 -4.50 -10.33 2.48
N SER A 10 -5.36 -10.62 3.45
CA SER A 10 -5.07 -11.58 4.53
C SER A 10 -4.82 -12.98 3.99
N ALA A 11 -5.71 -13.49 3.11
CA ALA A 11 -5.53 -14.79 2.47
C ALA A 11 -4.24 -14.84 1.63
N TRP A 12 -3.97 -13.79 0.84
CA TRP A 12 -2.78 -13.69 0.01
C TRP A 12 -1.48 -13.69 0.85
N ALA A 13 -1.47 -12.98 1.98
CA ALA A 13 -0.32 -12.92 2.88
C ALA A 13 -0.12 -14.25 3.61
N ALA A 14 -1.19 -14.86 4.12
CA ALA A 14 -1.13 -16.15 4.81
C ALA A 14 -0.58 -17.26 3.91
N ALA A 15 -0.99 -17.31 2.64
CA ALA A 15 -0.45 -18.26 1.65
C ALA A 15 1.07 -18.12 1.39
N ARG A 16 1.67 -16.99 1.81
CA ARG A 16 3.11 -16.70 1.71
C ARG A 16 3.81 -16.71 3.07
N GLY A 17 3.15 -17.20 4.12
CA GLY A 17 3.69 -17.19 5.49
C GLY A 17 3.88 -15.78 6.07
N GLY A 18 3.18 -14.79 5.52
CA GLY A 18 3.25 -13.39 5.94
C GLY A 18 2.11 -12.98 6.87
N LEU A 19 2.21 -11.74 7.37
CA LEU A 19 1.21 -11.08 8.19
C LEU A 19 0.61 -9.90 7.42
N ALA A 20 -0.72 -9.82 7.38
CA ALA A 20 -1.44 -8.63 6.95
C ALA A 20 -2.12 -7.96 8.16
N ALA A 21 -2.15 -6.63 8.16
CA ALA A 21 -2.83 -5.84 9.18
C ALA A 21 -3.56 -4.64 8.56
N ARG A 22 -4.67 -4.23 9.18
CA ARG A 22 -5.31 -2.94 8.89
C ARG A 22 -4.69 -1.89 9.80
N LEU A 23 -4.09 -0.86 9.22
CA LEU A 23 -3.38 0.18 9.96
C LEU A 23 -4.34 1.28 10.47
N GLY A 24 -5.44 1.49 9.75
CA GLY A 24 -6.48 2.46 10.06
C GLY A 24 -7.24 2.83 8.79
N GLY A 25 -8.50 3.29 8.90
CA GLY A 25 -9.26 3.70 7.71
C GLY A 25 -9.30 2.65 6.60
N ASP A 26 -8.87 3.01 5.41
CA ASP A 26 -8.69 2.14 4.23
C ASP A 26 -7.23 1.65 4.03
N GLU A 27 -6.34 1.93 4.99
CA GLU A 27 -4.92 1.60 4.92
C GLU A 27 -4.63 0.19 5.47
N PHE A 28 -3.83 -0.56 4.72
CA PHE A 28 -3.39 -1.89 5.07
C PHE A 28 -1.86 -2.00 4.93
N GLY A 29 -1.26 -2.84 5.76
CA GLY A 29 0.15 -3.20 5.69
C GLY A 29 0.32 -4.70 5.58
N VAL A 30 1.38 -5.13 4.90
CA VAL A 30 1.79 -6.54 4.84
C VAL A 30 3.29 -6.66 5.12
N ALA A 31 3.65 -7.61 5.96
CA ALA A 31 5.02 -8.03 6.21
C ALA A 31 5.18 -9.49 5.81
N LEU A 32 6.15 -9.78 4.94
CA LEU A 32 6.44 -11.14 4.49
C LEU A 32 7.91 -11.31 4.10
N LEU A 33 8.38 -12.54 4.10
CA LEU A 33 9.69 -12.92 3.59
C LEU A 33 9.53 -13.44 2.16
N LEU A 34 10.17 -12.77 1.20
CA LEU A 34 10.19 -13.19 -0.20
C LEU A 34 11.62 -13.19 -0.74
N PRO A 35 11.92 -14.05 -1.72
CA PRO A 35 13.09 -13.86 -2.57
C PRO A 35 13.08 -12.46 -3.18
N ARG A 36 14.23 -11.77 -3.13
CA ARG A 36 14.37 -10.39 -3.60
C ARG A 36 13.83 -10.17 -5.02
N ALA A 37 14.08 -11.13 -5.91
CA ALA A 37 13.67 -11.11 -7.32
C ALA A 37 12.16 -11.35 -7.52
N ALA A 38 11.46 -11.91 -6.52
CA ALA A 38 10.03 -12.18 -6.61
C ALA A 38 9.16 -10.98 -6.21
N ALA A 39 9.67 -10.09 -5.35
CA ALA A 39 8.87 -9.05 -4.68
C ALA A 39 8.00 -8.21 -5.63
N VAL A 40 8.58 -7.73 -6.74
CA VAL A 40 7.85 -6.89 -7.71
C VAL A 40 6.74 -7.69 -8.40
N ARG A 41 7.05 -8.90 -8.90
CA ARG A 41 6.06 -9.78 -9.55
C ARG A 41 4.90 -10.12 -8.61
N GLU A 42 5.20 -10.44 -7.35
CA GLU A 42 4.18 -10.75 -6.36
C GLU A 42 3.25 -9.56 -6.09
N VAL A 43 3.77 -8.33 -6.08
CA VAL A 43 2.96 -7.13 -5.87
C VAL A 43 2.12 -6.76 -7.09
N LEU A 44 2.64 -6.96 -8.30
CA LEU A 44 1.83 -6.81 -9.52
C LEU A 44 0.65 -7.79 -9.51
N ALA A 45 0.90 -9.06 -9.20
CA ALA A 45 -0.16 -10.06 -9.08
C ALA A 45 -1.16 -9.74 -7.93
N LEU A 46 -0.68 -9.17 -6.83
CA LEU A 46 -1.54 -8.69 -5.75
C LEU A 46 -2.43 -7.53 -6.22
N GLY A 47 -1.90 -6.58 -7.00
CA GLY A 47 -2.69 -5.49 -7.58
C GLY A 47 -3.88 -6.01 -8.38
N GLU A 48 -3.64 -6.96 -9.28
CA GLU A 48 -4.68 -7.63 -10.09
C GLU A 48 -5.70 -8.38 -9.23
N LEU A 49 -5.24 -9.08 -8.18
CA LEU A 49 -6.12 -9.78 -7.24
C LEU A 49 -7.02 -8.80 -6.47
N LEU A 50 -6.47 -7.67 -6.04
CA LEU A 50 -7.22 -6.66 -5.28
C LEU A 50 -8.21 -5.91 -6.17
N ALA A 51 -7.90 -5.70 -7.46
CA ALA A 51 -8.76 -5.05 -8.43
C ALA A 51 -9.99 -5.87 -8.87
N GLN A 52 -10.08 -7.14 -8.46
CA GLN A 52 -11.22 -8.00 -8.80
C GLN A 52 -12.55 -7.42 -8.27
N PRO A 53 -13.66 -7.54 -9.02
CA PRO A 53 -14.98 -7.11 -8.55
C PRO A 53 -15.34 -7.63 -7.17
N VAL A 54 -15.99 -6.81 -6.35
CA VAL A 54 -16.40 -7.21 -4.99
C VAL A 54 -17.83 -7.74 -5.01
N ARG A 55 -18.08 -8.82 -4.26
CA ARG A 55 -19.42 -9.34 -4.01
C ARG A 55 -19.92 -9.00 -2.60
N HIS A 56 -21.22 -8.73 -2.49
CA HIS A 56 -21.96 -8.61 -1.24
C HIS A 56 -23.25 -9.42 -1.40
N ASP A 57 -23.51 -10.33 -0.47
CA ASP A 57 -24.66 -11.25 -0.49
C ASP A 57 -24.84 -12.00 -1.83
N GLY A 58 -23.72 -12.48 -2.36
CA GLY A 58 -23.66 -13.22 -3.64
C GLY A 58 -23.70 -12.34 -4.89
N GLN A 59 -24.09 -11.07 -4.78
CA GLN A 59 -24.21 -10.15 -5.91
C GLN A 59 -22.98 -9.26 -6.07
N LEU A 60 -22.68 -8.86 -7.31
CA LEU A 60 -21.61 -7.90 -7.60
C LEU A 60 -22.02 -6.50 -7.10
N LEU A 61 -21.11 -5.83 -6.40
CA LEU A 61 -21.30 -4.44 -6.01
C LEU A 61 -21.32 -3.55 -7.24
N ARG A 62 -22.28 -2.63 -7.28
CA ARG A 62 -22.46 -1.67 -8.36
C ARG A 62 -22.61 -0.25 -7.82
N ASP A 63 -22.28 0.74 -8.63
CA ASP A 63 -22.58 2.14 -8.33
C ASP A 63 -24.04 2.50 -8.70
N ILE A 64 -24.38 3.78 -8.56
CA ILE A 64 -25.71 4.32 -8.85
C ILE A 64 -26.11 4.21 -10.33
N GLU A 65 -25.13 4.09 -11.23
CA GLU A 65 -25.32 3.93 -12.68
C GLU A 65 -25.31 2.44 -13.08
N GLY A 66 -25.21 1.53 -12.11
CA GLY A 66 -25.20 0.09 -12.32
C GLY A 66 -23.87 -0.48 -12.77
N GLN A 67 -22.78 0.28 -12.76
CA GLN A 67 -21.44 -0.19 -13.15
C GLN A 67 -20.82 -1.04 -12.04
N ILE A 68 -20.12 -2.12 -12.41
CA ILE A 68 -19.46 -3.00 -11.44
C ILE A 68 -18.30 -2.25 -10.77
N LEU A 69 -18.27 -2.27 -9.44
CA LEU A 69 -17.23 -1.62 -8.67
C LEU A 69 -15.97 -2.48 -8.56
N HIS A 70 -14.86 -1.91 -9.00
CA HIS A 70 -13.50 -2.46 -8.87
C HIS A 70 -12.72 -1.69 -7.80
N PRO A 71 -12.09 -2.35 -6.82
CA PRO A 71 -11.20 -1.67 -5.89
C PRO A 71 -9.98 -1.12 -6.63
N ALA A 72 -9.76 0.19 -6.55
CA ALA A 72 -8.46 0.78 -6.91
C ALA A 72 -7.55 0.75 -5.68
N VAL A 73 -6.31 0.29 -5.86
CA VAL A 73 -5.30 0.22 -4.79
C VAL A 73 -3.99 0.83 -5.27
N SER A 74 -3.32 1.55 -4.37
CA SER A 74 -1.94 1.98 -4.55
C SER A 74 -1.08 1.19 -3.58
N ILE A 75 -0.03 0.55 -4.08
CA ILE A 75 0.84 -0.32 -3.28
C ILE A 75 2.28 0.19 -3.40
N GLY A 76 2.92 0.42 -2.26
CA GLY A 76 4.34 0.71 -2.16
C GLY A 76 5.08 -0.41 -1.45
N ILE A 77 6.33 -0.63 -1.86
CA ILE A 77 7.16 -1.75 -1.38
C ILE A 77 8.42 -1.19 -0.75
N ALA A 78 8.83 -1.69 0.40
CA ALA A 78 10.19 -1.51 0.91
C ALA A 78 10.77 -2.85 1.32
N ARG A 79 12.06 -3.06 1.04
CA ARG A 79 12.78 -4.29 1.41
C ARG A 79 13.87 -3.96 2.41
N VAL A 80 13.95 -4.74 3.48
CA VAL A 80 15.01 -4.59 4.49
C VAL A 80 16.40 -4.70 3.85
N SER A 81 16.57 -5.57 2.85
CA SER A 81 17.84 -5.75 2.13
C SER A 81 18.29 -4.55 1.29
N ASP A 82 17.40 -3.61 0.96
CA ASP A 82 17.75 -2.34 0.30
C ASP A 82 18.07 -1.21 1.29
N LEU A 83 17.72 -1.43 2.56
CA LEU A 83 17.78 -0.44 3.62
C LEU A 83 18.55 -1.01 4.81
N PRO A 84 19.83 -1.42 4.64
CA PRO A 84 20.60 -2.09 5.68
C PRO A 84 20.76 -1.23 6.95
N ASP A 85 20.78 0.10 6.79
CA ASP A 85 20.91 1.06 7.88
C ASP A 85 19.55 1.43 8.53
N ALA A 86 18.46 0.75 8.14
CA ALA A 86 17.16 1.00 8.72
C ALA A 86 17.10 0.54 10.18
N ALA A 87 16.96 1.50 11.10
CA ALA A 87 16.86 1.27 12.54
C ALA A 87 15.50 0.70 13.00
N GLY A 88 14.93 -0.25 12.24
CA GLY A 88 13.70 -0.97 12.59
C GLY A 88 12.50 -0.72 11.68
N ALA A 89 11.37 -1.32 12.07
CA ALA A 89 10.15 -1.41 11.27
C ALA A 89 9.61 -0.05 10.81
N SER A 90 9.71 0.99 11.64
CA SER A 90 9.21 2.33 11.33
C SER A 90 9.86 2.93 10.08
N ARG A 91 11.15 2.66 9.83
CA ARG A 91 11.84 3.19 8.65
C ARG A 91 11.48 2.42 7.38
N ILE A 92 11.27 1.11 7.50
CA ILE A 92 10.79 0.28 6.39
C ILE A 92 9.37 0.69 6.00
N LEU A 93 8.48 0.87 6.98
CA LEU A 93 7.11 1.35 6.75
C LEU A 93 7.11 2.73 6.10
N ARG A 94 7.98 3.65 6.54
CA ARG A 94 8.14 4.97 5.90
C ARG A 94 8.54 4.83 4.42
N GLY A 95 9.49 3.97 4.10
CA GLY A 95 9.87 3.71 2.71
C GLY A 95 8.70 3.19 1.87
N ALA A 96 7.98 2.19 2.39
CA ALA A 96 6.82 1.60 1.71
C ALA A 96 5.71 2.64 1.50
N ASP A 97 5.48 3.48 2.49
CA ASP A 97 4.48 4.56 2.46
C ASP A 97 4.83 5.68 1.45
N THR A 98 6.10 6.12 1.42
CA THR A 98 6.58 7.08 0.41
C THR A 98 6.47 6.50 -1.00
N ALA A 99 6.85 5.24 -1.20
CA ALA A 99 6.70 4.54 -2.47
C ALA A 99 5.21 4.44 -2.89
N MET A 100 4.33 4.11 -1.95
CA MET A 100 2.89 4.02 -2.20
C MET A 100 2.33 5.37 -2.65
N TYR A 101 2.77 6.46 -2.01
CA TYR A 101 2.35 7.80 -2.39
C TYR A 101 2.78 8.16 -3.81
N GLN A 102 4.02 7.86 -4.20
CA GLN A 102 4.49 8.09 -5.58
C GLN A 102 3.70 7.27 -6.61
N VAL A 103 3.31 6.04 -6.27
CA VAL A 103 2.41 5.24 -7.10
C VAL A 103 1.02 5.89 -7.19
N LYS A 104 0.48 6.36 -6.06
CA LYS A 104 -0.84 7.00 -5.97
C LYS A 104 -0.93 8.30 -6.78
N THR A 105 0.16 9.08 -6.82
CA THR A 105 0.23 10.34 -7.58
C THR A 105 0.63 10.14 -9.05
N GLY A 106 0.89 8.90 -9.48
CA GLY A 106 1.33 8.59 -10.84
C GLY A 106 2.78 8.97 -11.13
N GLN A 107 3.58 9.33 -10.12
CA GLN A 107 5.01 9.62 -10.27
C GLN A 107 5.83 8.35 -10.51
N GLN A 108 5.34 7.20 -10.04
CA GLN A 108 5.97 5.90 -10.21
C GLN A 108 4.93 4.83 -10.60
N PRO A 109 5.32 3.78 -11.33
CA PRO A 109 4.42 2.68 -11.67
C PRO A 109 4.18 1.74 -10.47
N LEU A 110 3.09 0.96 -10.52
CA LEU A 110 2.88 -0.14 -9.58
C LEU A 110 4.08 -1.09 -9.60
N GLY A 111 4.54 -1.49 -8.40
CA GLY A 111 5.74 -2.32 -8.25
C GLY A 111 7.02 -1.52 -7.98
N TYR A 112 6.94 -0.17 -7.93
CA TYR A 112 8.05 0.66 -7.46
C TYR A 112 8.50 0.25 -6.05
N VAL A 113 9.79 -0.01 -5.93
CA VAL A 113 10.44 -0.37 -4.66
C VAL A 113 11.13 0.87 -4.10
N ALA A 114 10.80 1.20 -2.86
CA ALA A 114 11.37 2.32 -2.12
C ALA A 114 12.90 2.27 -2.15
N THR A 115 13.48 3.39 -2.53
CA THR A 115 14.90 3.66 -2.44
C THR A 115 15.28 4.07 -1.02
N ARG A 116 16.59 4.15 -0.76
CA ARG A 116 17.10 4.80 0.45
C ARG A 116 16.61 6.25 0.54
N GLN A 117 16.53 6.98 -0.56
CA GLN A 117 16.04 8.36 -0.51
C GLN A 117 14.57 8.42 -0.07
N ASP A 118 13.73 7.51 -0.53
CA ASP A 118 12.30 7.45 -0.14
C ASP A 118 12.10 7.17 1.34
N ALA A 119 12.93 6.27 1.90
CA ALA A 119 12.86 5.88 3.31
C ALA A 119 13.46 6.94 4.27
N TYR A 120 14.34 7.82 3.77
CA TYR A 120 15.03 8.83 4.55
C TYR A 120 14.58 10.26 4.24
N ALA A 121 13.63 10.43 3.31
CA ALA A 121 13.07 11.73 2.97
C ALA A 121 12.54 12.42 4.26
N PRO A 122 12.89 13.69 4.48
CA PRO A 122 12.48 14.42 5.68
C PRO A 122 10.96 14.49 5.76
N ALA A 123 10.42 14.20 6.94
CA ALA A 123 9.01 14.40 7.22
C ALA A 123 8.78 15.91 7.37
N VAL A 124 7.93 16.52 6.53
CA VAL A 124 7.40 17.84 6.87
C VAL A 124 6.43 17.66 8.04
N HIS A 125 6.56 18.46 9.10
CA HIS A 125 5.67 18.58 10.28
C HIS A 125 5.08 17.31 10.91
N GLY A 126 5.76 16.17 10.88
CA GLY A 126 5.17 14.90 11.32
C GLY A 126 3.92 14.47 10.51
N ARG A 127 3.58 15.21 9.44
CA ARG A 127 2.50 15.01 8.48
C ARG A 127 2.88 15.68 7.15
N ARG A 128 2.81 14.88 6.08
CA ARG A 128 3.36 15.18 4.75
C ARG A 128 3.03 16.58 4.19
N PRO A 129 3.95 17.19 3.42
CA PRO A 129 3.62 18.38 2.64
C PRO A 129 2.69 18.00 1.47
N GLY A 130 1.75 18.88 1.10
CA GLY A 130 0.90 18.71 -0.09
C GLY A 130 -0.56 18.30 0.15
N ARG A 131 -1.03 18.26 1.40
CA ARG A 131 -2.47 18.17 1.68
C ARG A 131 -3.07 19.59 1.66
N PRO A 132 -4.18 19.86 0.94
CA PRO A 132 -4.89 21.13 1.07
C PRO A 132 -5.22 21.41 2.55
N GLY A 133 -4.74 22.54 3.08
CA GLY A 133 -4.91 22.93 4.49
C GLY A 133 -3.62 23.15 5.30
N THR A 134 -2.42 22.93 4.75
CA THR A 134 -1.14 23.14 5.46
C THR A 134 -0.67 24.61 5.53
N HIS A 135 -1.55 25.60 5.31
CA HIS A 135 -1.17 27.03 5.21
C HIS A 135 -1.74 27.93 6.31
N LEU A 136 -2.31 27.39 7.39
CA LEU A 136 -2.77 28.25 8.49
C LEU A 136 -1.75 28.20 9.66
N PRO A 137 -1.23 29.36 10.11
CA PRO A 137 -0.45 29.41 11.34
C PRO A 137 -1.31 28.98 12.53
N ALA A 138 -0.69 28.29 13.49
CA ALA A 138 -1.33 28.04 14.78
C ALA A 138 -1.55 29.37 15.50
N ALA A 139 -2.76 29.58 16.01
CA ALA A 139 -3.12 30.70 16.88
C ALA A 139 -2.51 30.53 18.28
#